data_AF-Q2LDL8-F1
#
_entry.id   AF-Q2LDL8-F1
#
_cell.length_a   1.000
_cell.length_b   1.000
_cell.length_c   1.000
_cell.angle_alpha   90.00
_cell.angle_beta   90.00
_cell.angle_gamma   90.00
#
_symmetry.space_group_name_H-M   'P 1'
#
loop_
_entity.id
_entity.type
_entity.pdbx_description
1 polymer ?
#
loop_
_entity_poly.entity_id
_entity_poly.type
_entity_poly.pdbx_seq_one_letter_code
_entity_poly.pdbx_strand_id
1 'polypeptide(L)'
;ADFLEYMGMKGVSLPLGFTFSFPCQQNSLDESILLKWTKGFKASGCEGEDVVTLLKEAIHRREEFDLDVVAVVNDTVGTMMTCGYEDPH
;
A
#
# COMPACT_ATOMS: atom_id res chain seq x y z
N ALA A 1 -10.31 11.34 -6.81
CA ALA A 1 -11.45 11.64 -5.94
C ALA A 1 -12.57 10.60 -5.95
N ASP A 2 -12.86 9.84 -7.03
CA ASP A 2 -14.15 9.13 -7.17
C ASP A 2 -14.46 8.01 -6.14
N PHE A 3 -13.50 7.18 -5.71
CA PHE A 3 -13.82 5.99 -4.90
C PHE A 3 -14.33 6.31 -3.48
N LEU A 4 -13.67 7.24 -2.78
CA LEU A 4 -14.02 7.57 -1.39
C LEU A 4 -15.28 8.42 -1.29
N GLU A 5 -15.51 9.29 -2.28
CA GLU A 5 -16.74 10.07 -2.39
C GLU A 5 -17.93 9.17 -2.72
N TYR A 6 -17.75 8.21 -3.63
CA TYR A 6 -18.75 7.18 -3.91
C TYR A 6 -19.11 6.35 -2.66
N MET A 7 -18.13 6.04 -1.81
CA MET A 7 -18.35 5.30 -0.57
C MET A 7 -18.86 6.16 0.60
N GLY A 8 -18.97 7.49 0.43
CA GLY A 8 -19.45 8.40 1.47
C GLY A 8 -18.51 8.58 2.66
N MET A 9 -17.21 8.29 2.50
CA MET A 9 -16.24 8.23 3.61
C MET A 9 -15.37 9.50 3.70
N LYS A 10 -15.90 10.65 3.31
CA LYS A 10 -15.17 11.92 3.33
C LYS A 10 -14.97 12.37 4.79
N GLY A 11 -13.72 12.61 5.19
CA GLY A 11 -13.36 13.14 6.52
C GLY A 11 -13.06 12.10 7.60
N VAL A 12 -12.96 10.80 7.26
CA VAL A 12 -12.56 9.74 8.20
C VAL A 12 -11.21 9.18 7.75
N SER A 13 -10.26 9.02 8.68
CA SER A 13 -9.01 8.30 8.40
C SER A 13 -9.31 6.81 8.34
N LEU A 14 -9.04 6.19 7.19
CA LEU A 14 -9.31 4.77 6.96
C LEU A 14 -8.00 3.97 7.03
N PRO A 15 -8.01 2.81 7.72
CA PRO A 15 -6.89 1.88 7.65
C PRO A 15 -6.79 1.31 6.23
N LEU A 16 -5.63 1.50 5.58
CA LEU A 16 -5.34 1.00 4.24
C LEU A 16 -4.32 -0.13 4.30
N GLY A 17 -4.69 -1.28 3.73
CA GLY A 17 -3.75 -2.31 3.33
C GLY A 17 -3.21 -2.01 1.93
N PHE A 18 -1.90 -1.82 1.81
CA PHE A 18 -1.24 -1.54 0.54
C PHE A 18 -0.63 -2.81 -0.04
N THR A 19 -1.34 -3.45 -0.98
CA THR A 19 -0.78 -4.58 -1.72
C THR A 19 0.21 -4.07 -2.77
N PHE A 20 1.50 -4.31 -2.56
CA PHE A 20 2.57 -3.84 -3.44
C PHE A 20 3.41 -5.01 -3.96
N SER A 21 3.03 -5.50 -5.15
CA SER A 21 3.52 -6.73 -5.77
C SER A 21 4.86 -6.57 -6.50
N PHE A 22 5.85 -5.99 -5.81
CA PHE A 22 7.21 -5.79 -6.30
C PHE A 22 8.24 -6.32 -5.29
N PRO A 23 9.48 -6.59 -5.72
CA PRO A 23 10.57 -6.93 -4.81
C PRO A 23 10.83 -5.77 -3.83
N CYS A 24 10.56 -6.01 -2.55
CA CYS A 24 10.78 -5.05 -1.48
C CYS A 24 11.52 -5.68 -0.31
N GLN A 25 12.27 -4.86 0.41
CA GLN A 25 12.78 -5.18 1.73
C GLN A 25 11.80 -4.61 2.77
N GLN A 26 11.10 -5.50 3.46
CA GLN A 26 10.15 -5.12 4.51
C GLN A 26 10.85 -5.12 5.87
N ASN A 27 10.96 -3.95 6.49
CA ASN A 27 11.60 -3.78 7.80
C ASN A 27 10.57 -3.85 8.95
N SER A 28 9.35 -3.38 8.71
CA SER A 28 8.19 -3.44 9.61
C SER A 28 6.90 -3.68 8.82
N LEU A 29 5.74 -3.76 9.49
CA LEU A 29 4.45 -3.89 8.79
C LEU A 29 4.11 -2.68 7.90
N ASP A 30 4.61 -1.51 8.26
CA ASP A 30 4.35 -0.21 7.64
C ASP A 30 5.59 0.41 6.98
N GLU A 31 6.67 -0.36 6.77
CA GLU A 31 7.89 0.08 6.09
C GLU A 31 8.32 -0.95 5.05
N SER A 32 8.41 -0.52 3.80
CA SER A 32 8.75 -1.41 2.68
C SER A 32 9.59 -0.67 1.62
N ILE A 33 10.88 -0.97 1.59
CA ILE A 33 11.82 -0.36 0.65
C ILE A 33 11.76 -1.08 -0.69
N LEU A 34 11.44 -0.38 -1.78
CA LEU A 34 11.46 -0.97 -3.11
C LEU A 34 12.91 -1.28 -3.53
N LEU A 35 13.22 -2.54 -3.81
CA LEU A 35 14.56 -2.94 -4.24
C LEU A 35 14.76 -2.70 -5.73
N LYS A 36 13.76 -3.09 -6.55
CA LYS A 36 13.83 -2.97 -8.01
C LYS A 36 12.47 -3.07 -8.65
N TRP A 37 12.21 -2.22 -9.65
CA TRP A 37 11.04 -2.37 -10.50
C TRP A 37 11.13 -3.63 -11.37
N THR A 38 9.98 -4.30 -11.50
CA THR A 38 9.80 -5.44 -12.40
C THR A 38 8.60 -5.18 -13.30
N LYS A 39 8.21 -6.16 -14.14
CA LYS A 39 6.99 -6.09 -14.96
C LYS A 39 6.97 -4.88 -15.93
N GLY A 40 8.14 -4.37 -16.32
CA GLY A 40 8.27 -3.22 -17.23
C GLY A 40 8.09 -1.84 -16.60
N PHE A 41 7.89 -1.75 -15.27
CA PHE A 41 7.87 -0.48 -14.55
C PHE A 41 9.29 0.10 -14.41
N LYS A 42 9.38 1.44 -14.30
CA LYS A 42 10.66 2.17 -14.23
C LYS A 42 10.52 3.60 -13.67
N ALA A 43 9.63 3.80 -12.70
CA ALA A 43 9.43 5.12 -12.10
C ALA A 43 10.71 5.54 -11.35
N SER A 44 11.22 6.73 -11.68
CA SER A 44 12.42 7.29 -11.06
C SER A 44 12.12 7.78 -9.64
N GLY A 45 13.09 7.64 -8.73
CA GLY A 45 12.94 8.09 -7.33
C GLY A 45 12.04 7.17 -6.50
N CYS A 46 11.91 5.90 -6.88
CA CYS A 46 11.20 4.91 -6.08
C CYS A 46 12.09 3.75 -5.63
N GLU A 47 13.04 3.29 -6.46
CA GLU A 47 13.98 2.24 -6.05
C GLU A 47 14.92 2.78 -4.96
N GLY A 48 15.05 2.05 -3.86
CA GLY A 48 15.77 2.47 -2.65
C GLY A 48 14.93 3.24 -1.64
N GLU A 49 13.69 3.58 -1.97
CA GLU A 49 12.80 4.39 -1.12
C GLU A 49 11.69 3.54 -0.49
N ASP A 50 11.19 3.99 0.67
CA ASP A 50 10.03 3.39 1.32
C ASP A 50 8.74 3.77 0.60
N VAL A 51 8.06 2.77 0.06
CA VAL A 51 6.84 2.97 -0.74
C VAL A 51 5.65 3.42 0.10
N VAL A 52 5.64 3.17 1.41
CA VAL A 52 4.61 3.68 2.32
C VAL A 52 4.72 5.18 2.45
N THR A 53 5.93 5.68 2.70
CA THR A 53 6.21 7.11 2.75
C THR A 53 5.86 7.79 1.43
N LEU A 54 6.28 7.22 0.29
CA LEU A 54 5.95 7.77 -1.03
C LEU A 54 4.43 7.85 -1.27
N LEU A 55 3.67 6.84 -0.83
CA LEU A 55 2.21 6.84 -0.92
C LEU A 55 1.59 7.90 -0.01
N LYS A 56 2.02 8.00 1.26
CA LYS A 56 1.56 9.00 2.23
C LYS A 56 1.80 10.42 1.71
N GLU A 57 2.98 10.71 1.16
CA GLU A 57 3.29 12.00 0.55
C GLU A 57 2.41 12.31 -0.67
N ALA A 58 2.15 11.30 -1.51
CA ALA A 58 1.29 11.47 -2.68
C ALA A 58 -0.16 11.79 -2.31
N ILE A 59 -0.66 11.18 -1.23
CA ILE A 59 -1.97 11.45 -0.65
C ILE A 59 -2.00 12.86 -0.05
N HIS A 60 -0.98 13.24 0.74
CA HIS A 60 -0.90 14.56 1.35
C HIS A 60 -0.92 15.68 0.31
N ARG A 61 -0.21 15.51 -0.83
CA ARG A 61 -0.23 16.47 -1.95
C ARG A 61 -1.61 16.66 -2.60
N ARG A 62 -2.53 15.70 -2.44
CA ARG A 62 -3.89 15.80 -2.97
C ARG A 62 -4.81 16.60 -2.05
N GLU A 63 -4.47 16.77 -0.76
CA GLU A 63 -5.28 17.46 0.28
C GLU A 63 -6.75 16.98 0.38
N GLU A 64 -7.10 15.86 -0.25
CA GLU A 64 -8.49 15.40 -0.39
C GLU A 64 -8.92 14.46 0.77
N PHE A 65 -7.96 13.80 1.44
CA PHE A 65 -8.23 12.82 2.50
C PHE A 65 -6.97 12.44 3.29
N ASP A 66 -7.17 11.92 4.51
CA ASP A 66 -6.12 11.38 5.38
C ASP A 66 -6.23 9.84 5.40
N LEU A 67 -5.13 9.12 5.26
CA LEU A 67 -5.10 7.65 5.24
C LEU A 67 -4.03 7.12 6.18
N ASP A 68 -4.39 6.10 6.96
CA ASP A 68 -3.46 5.37 7.80
C ASP A 68 -3.04 4.08 7.09
N VAL A 69 -1.83 4.07 6.50
CA VAL A 69 -1.29 2.87 5.86
C VAL A 69 -0.79 1.93 6.96
N VAL A 70 -1.64 0.99 7.34
CA VAL A 70 -1.41 0.07 8.47
C VAL A 70 -0.64 -1.19 8.09
N ALA A 71 -0.58 -1.53 6.80
CA ALA A 71 0.15 -2.70 6.34
C ALA A 71 0.56 -2.58 4.87
N VAL A 72 1.80 -2.97 4.55
CA VAL A 72 2.21 -3.34 3.20
C VAL A 72 2.23 -4.85 3.08
N VAL A 73 1.60 -5.35 2.02
CA VAL A 73 1.50 -6.78 1.77
C VAL A 73 1.99 -7.06 0.35
N ASN A 74 2.86 -8.05 0.17
CA ASN A 74 3.17 -8.54 -1.17
C ASN A 74 2.01 -9.42 -1.69
N ASP A 75 1.70 -9.38 -2.99
CA ASP A 75 0.63 -10.20 -3.63
C ASP A 75 0.59 -11.66 -3.14
N THR A 76 1.77 -12.24 -2.96
CA THR A 76 1.93 -13.64 -2.56
C THR A 76 1.52 -13.89 -1.10
N VAL A 77 1.76 -12.91 -0.21
CA VAL A 77 1.33 -12.94 1.19
C VAL A 77 -0.16 -12.60 1.31
N GLY A 78 -0.66 -11.68 0.49
CA GLY A 78 -2.09 -11.34 0.42
C GLY A 78 -2.93 -12.54 -0.03
N THR A 79 -2.47 -13.27 -1.04
CA THR A 79 -3.10 -14.51 -1.50
C THR A 79 -3.12 -15.58 -0.40
N MET A 80 -2.04 -15.69 0.40
CA MET A 80 -1.98 -16.63 1.53
C MET A 80 -2.96 -16.26 2.66
N MET A 81 -3.09 -14.98 3.00
CA MET A 81 -4.03 -14.50 4.03
C MET A 81 -5.49 -14.72 3.62
N THR A 82 -5.85 -14.51 2.35
CA THR A 82 -7.20 -14.78 1.85
C THR A 82 -7.56 -16.26 1.97
N CYS A 83 -6.61 -17.17 1.69
CA CYS A 83 -6.84 -18.60 1.87
C CYS A 83 -6.96 -19.01 3.36
N GLY A 84 -6.22 -18.37 4.27
CA GLY A 84 -6.31 -18.67 5.70
C GLY A 84 -7.55 -18.12 6.40
N TYR A 85 -8.22 -17.10 5.82
CA TYR A 85 -9.47 -16.56 6.37
C TYR A 85 -10.69 -17.40 5.98
N GLU A 86 -10.62 -18.10 4.84
CA GLU A 86 -11.70 -19.00 4.36
C GLU A 86 -11.63 -20.42 4.95
N ASP A 87 -10.53 -20.79 5.62
CA ASP A 87 -10.39 -22.08 6.32
C ASP A 87 -10.01 -21.89 7.79
N PRO A 88 -11.00 -21.78 8.70
CA PRO A 88 -10.77 -21.67 10.14
C PRO A 88 -10.54 -23.03 10.84
N HIS A 89 -10.08 -24.07 10.13
CA HIS A 89 -9.89 -25.41 10.69
C HIS A 89 -8.46 -25.75 11.12
#